data_AF-A0A935YCN0-F1
#
_entry.id   AF-A0A935YCN0-F1
#
_cell.length_a   1.000
_cell.length_b   1.000
_cell.length_c   1.000
_cell.angle_alpha   90.00
_cell.angle_beta   90.00
_cell.angle_gamma   90.00
#
_symmetry.space_group_name_H-M   'P 1'
#
loop_
_entity.id
_entity.type
_entity.pdbx_description
1 polymer ?
#
loop_
_entity_poly.entity_id
_entity_poly.type
_entity_poly.pdbx_seq_one_letter_code
_entity_poly.pdbx_strand_id
1 'polypeptide(L)'
;MVPAHEPWLVALSLLVAFQGSYVGLHLARQIRGARNGTQRALITGSALTLALGIWTMHFVGMLAVQLPVAIDFLVLPTLLSFLICVLVVGFAVFAVGTGAPNRLRAGLAAIFMGGGIFSMHYLGMYALHASTHMTHDPFYVIASIVIGVGASGIALWFGFGLGVNRSILIPSCIMALAISAMHYTAMAGMELHLHGGVVDMPALSPGLLAIVVSVVAFVVSGLFLLTLVPVQNRIEAETAVEAPPMAQLLTVPAPIPAKDHGSGHVASQHATQRSLPVEKDGRRLQLDIARLVAVQAQAHYTSLFDGETIWFCPLPISEVEAALDPMVFARVHRSHIVNLDRVASVRRAADSDVVAMAAKIPYQAPVSRSRRSWLKQQLDARASAA
;
A
#
# COMPACT_ATOMS: atom_id res chain seq x y z
N MET A 1 24.51 17.12 -34.95
CA MET A 1 25.30 16.13 -34.18
C MET A 1 24.33 15.41 -33.26
N VAL A 2 24.37 14.07 -33.18
CA VAL A 2 23.58 13.35 -32.16
C VAL A 2 24.19 13.72 -30.80
N PRO A 3 23.42 14.29 -29.86
CA PRO A 3 23.98 14.71 -28.59
C PRO A 3 24.47 13.49 -27.80
N ALA A 4 25.75 13.49 -27.42
CA ALA A 4 26.27 12.48 -26.52
C ALA A 4 25.61 12.65 -25.15
N HIS A 5 25.24 11.53 -24.52
CA HIS A 5 24.64 11.54 -23.18
C HIS A 5 25.61 10.97 -22.16
N GLU A 6 25.72 11.62 -21.01
CA GLU A 6 26.42 11.10 -19.84
C GLU A 6 25.66 9.90 -19.25
N PRO A 7 26.21 8.66 -19.32
CA PRO A 7 25.44 7.45 -19.00
C PRO A 7 24.94 7.40 -17.55
N TRP A 8 25.69 7.96 -16.61
CA TRP A 8 25.32 7.95 -15.19
C TRP A 8 24.16 8.91 -14.89
N LEU A 9 24.07 10.05 -15.60
CA LEU A 9 22.92 10.96 -15.49
C LEU A 9 21.67 10.33 -16.11
N VAL A 10 21.82 9.59 -17.22
CA VAL A 10 20.73 8.79 -17.77
C VAL A 10 20.24 7.76 -16.75
N ALA A 11 21.15 6.99 -16.14
CA ALA A 11 20.77 6.02 -15.11
C ALA A 11 20.08 6.67 -13.90
N LEU A 12 20.57 7.83 -13.46
CA LEU A 12 19.97 8.61 -12.38
C LEU A 12 18.57 9.10 -12.74
N SER A 13 18.35 9.57 -13.97
CA SER A 13 17.04 10.04 -14.43
C SER A 13 16.00 8.91 -14.39
N LEU A 14 16.38 7.70 -14.82
CA LEU A 14 15.53 6.50 -14.73
C LEU A 14 15.23 6.13 -13.27
N LEU A 15 16.24 6.17 -12.40
CA LEU A 15 16.08 5.84 -10.98
C LEU A 15 15.10 6.80 -10.29
N VAL A 16 15.25 8.10 -10.50
CA VAL A 16 14.37 9.09 -9.88
C VAL A 16 12.95 9.01 -10.44
N ALA A 17 12.79 8.77 -11.74
CA ALA A 17 11.47 8.50 -12.32
C ALA A 17 10.81 7.28 -11.68
N PHE A 18 11.57 6.20 -11.44
CA PHE A 18 11.07 5.03 -10.73
C PHE A 18 10.66 5.34 -9.29
N GLN A 19 11.51 6.01 -8.52
CA GLN A 19 11.19 6.35 -7.12
C GLN A 19 9.95 7.24 -7.01
N GLY A 20 9.87 8.30 -7.82
CA GLY A 20 8.72 9.21 -7.83
C GLY A 20 7.43 8.51 -8.28
N SER A 21 7.52 7.66 -9.32
CA SER A 21 6.40 6.82 -9.77
C SER A 21 5.95 5.84 -8.70
N TYR A 22 6.90 5.18 -8.02
CA TYR A 22 6.59 4.23 -6.96
C TYR A 22 5.84 4.89 -5.82
N VAL A 23 6.39 5.97 -5.27
CA VAL A 23 5.75 6.66 -4.13
C VAL A 23 4.40 7.22 -4.53
N GLY A 24 4.30 7.91 -5.66
CA GLY A 24 3.05 8.54 -6.06
C GLY A 24 1.96 7.53 -6.43
N LEU A 25 2.28 6.44 -7.12
CA LEU A 25 1.32 5.37 -7.40
C LEU A 25 0.95 4.58 -6.14
N HIS A 26 1.90 4.37 -5.22
CA HIS A 26 1.65 3.74 -3.92
C HIS A 26 0.65 4.55 -3.09
N LEU A 27 0.84 5.88 -3.00
CA LEU A 27 -0.12 6.78 -2.35
C LEU A 27 -1.48 6.76 -3.06
N ALA A 28 -1.50 6.74 -4.39
CA ALA A 28 -2.73 6.71 -5.17
C ALA A 28 -3.58 5.46 -4.91
N ARG A 29 -2.97 4.31 -4.64
CA ARG A 29 -3.70 3.07 -4.31
C ARG A 29 -4.49 3.15 -3.00
N GLN A 30 -4.05 4.01 -2.08
CA GLN A 30 -4.70 4.17 -0.78
C GLN A 30 -5.93 5.10 -0.84
N ILE A 31 -6.11 5.86 -1.93
CA ILE A 31 -7.16 6.88 -2.05
C ILE A 31 -8.57 6.28 -1.91
N ARG A 32 -8.88 5.13 -2.55
CA ARG A 32 -10.23 4.55 -2.55
C ARG A 32 -10.72 4.10 -1.17
N GLY A 33 -9.80 3.80 -0.24
CA GLY A 33 -10.13 3.34 1.12
C GLY A 33 -10.06 4.42 2.19
N ALA A 34 -9.67 5.66 1.83
CA ALA A 34 -9.41 6.73 2.78
C ALA A 34 -10.67 7.57 3.09
N ARG A 35 -10.75 8.11 4.32
CA ARG A 35 -11.76 9.10 4.71
C ARG A 35 -11.46 10.46 4.06
N ASN A 36 -12.48 11.32 3.89
CA ASN A 36 -12.39 12.56 3.10
C ASN A 36 -11.15 13.44 3.35
N GLY A 37 -10.71 13.63 4.61
CA GLY A 37 -9.51 14.41 4.91
C GLY A 37 -8.21 13.74 4.43
N THR A 38 -8.00 12.47 4.80
CA THR A 38 -6.87 11.66 4.36
C THR A 38 -6.87 11.45 2.86
N GLN A 39 -8.04 11.31 2.24
CA GLN A 39 -8.20 11.14 0.80
C GLN A 39 -7.64 12.34 0.03
N ARG A 40 -7.96 13.57 0.47
CA ARG A 40 -7.41 14.80 -0.14
C ARG A 40 -5.88 14.85 0.01
N ALA A 41 -5.36 14.53 1.20
CA ALA A 41 -3.93 14.49 1.43
C ALA A 41 -3.21 13.45 0.55
N LEU A 42 -3.81 12.27 0.33
CA LEU A 42 -3.27 11.23 -0.54
C LEU A 42 -3.30 11.62 -2.01
N ILE A 43 -4.37 12.28 -2.48
CA ILE A 43 -4.42 12.83 -3.85
C ILE A 43 -3.32 13.87 -4.04
N THR A 44 -3.22 14.83 -3.12
CA THR A 44 -2.20 15.89 -3.20
C THR A 44 -0.79 15.32 -3.13
N GLY A 45 -0.52 14.43 -2.18
CA GLY A 45 0.79 13.79 -2.02
C GLY A 45 1.16 12.94 -3.23
N SER A 46 0.22 12.14 -3.76
CA SER A 46 0.43 11.34 -4.96
C SER A 46 0.75 12.22 -6.18
N ALA A 47 -0.04 13.27 -6.41
CA ALA A 47 0.16 14.20 -7.52
C ALA A 47 1.51 14.93 -7.43
N LEU A 48 1.86 15.43 -6.24
CA LEU A 48 3.13 16.11 -6.00
C LEU A 48 4.31 15.17 -6.21
N THR A 49 4.29 13.95 -5.64
CA THR A 49 5.44 13.06 -5.78
C THR A 49 5.61 12.53 -7.20
N LEU A 50 4.51 12.22 -7.91
CA LEU A 50 4.58 11.90 -9.34
C LEU A 50 5.15 13.08 -10.13
N ALA A 51 4.62 14.29 -9.93
CA ALA A 51 5.09 15.47 -10.65
C ALA A 51 6.55 15.79 -10.35
N LEU A 52 7.02 15.64 -9.10
CA LEU A 52 8.43 15.78 -8.74
C LEU A 52 9.27 14.72 -9.45
N GLY A 53 8.86 13.45 -9.46
CA GLY A 53 9.56 12.39 -10.18
C GLY A 53 9.68 12.66 -11.67
N ILE A 54 8.57 13.05 -12.31
CA ILE A 54 8.52 13.42 -13.74
C ILE A 54 9.45 14.62 -13.98
N TRP A 55 9.26 15.73 -13.25
CA TRP A 55 10.03 16.96 -13.42
C TRP A 55 11.53 16.75 -13.21
N THR A 56 11.92 16.16 -12.07
CA THR A 56 13.33 15.91 -11.76
C THR A 56 13.97 15.01 -12.80
N MET A 57 13.30 13.94 -13.22
CA MET A 57 13.86 13.08 -14.26
C MET A 57 14.10 13.85 -15.58
N HIS A 58 13.18 14.74 -16.01
CA HIS A 58 13.36 15.43 -17.30
C HIS A 58 14.51 16.43 -17.23
N PHE A 59 14.68 17.13 -16.11
CA PHE A 59 15.81 18.05 -15.93
C PHE A 59 17.14 17.31 -15.75
N VAL A 60 17.18 16.17 -15.04
CA VAL A 60 18.36 15.30 -15.03
C VAL A 60 18.67 14.79 -16.44
N GLY A 61 17.64 14.42 -17.21
CA GLY A 61 17.77 13.98 -18.60
C GLY A 61 18.32 15.05 -19.53
N MET A 62 17.87 16.30 -19.39
CA MET A 62 18.44 17.44 -20.10
C MET A 62 19.90 17.70 -19.70
N LEU A 63 20.22 17.63 -18.40
CA LEU A 63 21.60 17.77 -17.90
C LEU A 63 22.52 16.63 -18.36
N ALA A 64 21.95 15.46 -18.71
CA ALA A 64 22.71 14.34 -19.27
C ALA A 64 23.27 14.65 -20.67
N VAL A 65 22.68 15.61 -21.38
CA VAL A 65 23.12 15.97 -22.73
C VAL A 65 24.40 16.79 -22.68
N GLN A 66 25.43 16.31 -23.36
CA GLN A 66 26.70 17.01 -23.48
C GLN A 66 26.61 18.06 -24.59
N LEU A 67 26.52 19.31 -24.19
CA LEU A 67 26.50 20.45 -25.09
C LEU A 67 27.85 21.15 -25.08
N PRO A 68 28.32 21.68 -26.22
CA PRO A 68 29.59 22.41 -26.29
C PRO A 68 29.56 23.76 -25.53
N VAL A 69 28.37 24.23 -25.15
CA VAL A 69 28.14 25.47 -24.41
C VAL A 69 27.16 25.21 -23.28
N ALA A 70 27.40 25.80 -22.12
CA ALA A 70 26.48 25.78 -20.99
C ALA A 70 25.23 26.63 -21.33
N ILE A 71 24.04 26.05 -21.20
CA ILE A 71 22.77 26.73 -21.47
C ILE A 71 22.05 26.96 -20.14
N ASP A 72 21.73 28.20 -19.83
CA ASP A 72 20.96 28.55 -18.65
C ASP A 72 19.47 28.20 -18.81
N PHE A 73 18.75 28.13 -17.71
CA PHE A 73 17.34 27.76 -17.66
C PHE A 73 16.50 28.89 -17.09
N LEU A 74 15.62 29.48 -17.89
CA LEU A 74 14.68 30.52 -17.45
C LEU A 74 13.82 30.01 -16.28
N VAL A 75 13.74 30.83 -15.23
CA VAL A 75 13.05 30.47 -13.98
C VAL A 75 11.55 30.26 -14.22
N LEU A 76 10.90 31.17 -14.96
CA LEU A 76 9.45 31.18 -15.12
C LEU A 76 8.92 29.94 -15.89
N PRO A 77 9.44 29.57 -17.08
CA PRO A 77 9.02 28.35 -17.76
C PRO A 77 9.31 27.09 -16.93
N THR A 78 10.43 27.07 -16.20
CA THR A 78 10.79 25.97 -15.28
C THR A 78 9.72 25.77 -14.21
N LEU A 79 9.30 26.84 -13.52
CA LEU A 79 8.25 26.75 -12.49
C LEU A 79 6.87 26.44 -13.09
N LEU A 80 6.55 27.01 -14.24
CA LEU A 80 5.26 26.79 -14.90
C LEU A 80 5.12 25.35 -15.40
N SER A 81 6.20 24.76 -15.94
CA SER A 81 6.22 23.34 -16.34
C SER A 81 5.90 22.42 -15.16
N PHE A 82 6.50 22.68 -13.99
CA PHE A 82 6.23 21.92 -12.77
C PHE A 82 4.77 22.10 -12.32
N LEU A 83 4.27 23.33 -12.27
CA LEU A 83 2.90 23.62 -11.85
C LEU A 83 1.87 22.93 -12.74
N ILE A 84 2.02 23.02 -14.07
CA ILE A 84 1.15 22.33 -15.02
C ILE A 84 1.22 20.82 -14.81
N CYS A 85 2.42 20.26 -14.61
CA CYS A 85 2.57 18.85 -14.32
C CYS A 85 1.76 18.43 -13.08
N VAL A 86 1.88 19.15 -11.97
CA VAL A 86 1.16 18.86 -10.71
C VAL A 86 -0.35 18.86 -10.94
N LEU A 87 -0.88 19.88 -11.62
CA LEU A 87 -2.32 20.02 -11.83
C LEU A 87 -2.87 18.91 -12.75
N VAL A 88 -2.22 18.69 -13.89
CA VAL A 88 -2.68 17.76 -14.92
C VAL A 88 -2.50 16.31 -14.46
N VAL A 89 -1.36 15.96 -13.85
CA VAL A 89 -1.16 14.63 -13.23
C VAL A 89 -2.09 14.44 -12.03
N GLY A 90 -2.39 15.51 -11.28
CA GLY A 90 -3.37 15.48 -10.21
C GLY A 90 -4.77 15.06 -10.67
N PHE A 91 -5.21 15.53 -11.85
CA PHE A 91 -6.46 15.05 -12.46
C PHE A 91 -6.40 13.57 -12.82
N ALA A 92 -5.27 13.08 -13.33
CA ALA A 92 -5.10 11.65 -13.62
C ALA A 92 -5.18 10.79 -12.35
N VAL A 93 -4.49 11.21 -11.29
CA VAL A 93 -4.54 10.56 -9.96
C VAL A 93 -5.95 10.59 -9.39
N PHE A 94 -6.65 11.72 -9.47
CA PHE A 94 -8.03 11.82 -9.02
C PHE A 94 -8.96 10.89 -9.80
N ALA A 95 -8.82 10.86 -11.13
CA ALA A 95 -9.63 10.03 -12.01
C ALA A 95 -9.44 8.54 -11.72
N VAL A 96 -8.20 8.09 -11.50
CA VAL A 96 -7.88 6.68 -11.26
C VAL A 96 -8.09 6.26 -9.80
N GLY A 97 -7.81 7.16 -8.85
CA GLY A 97 -7.77 6.89 -7.42
C GLY A 97 -9.10 7.05 -6.69
N THR A 98 -10.11 7.66 -7.31
CA THR A 98 -11.45 7.81 -6.68
C THR A 98 -12.50 6.91 -7.32
N GLY A 99 -13.61 6.65 -6.62
CA GLY A 99 -14.76 5.88 -7.12
C GLY A 99 -14.49 4.44 -7.59
N ALA A 100 -15.49 3.83 -8.21
CA ALA A 100 -15.39 2.48 -8.76
C ALA A 100 -14.54 2.46 -10.05
N PRO A 101 -13.78 1.37 -10.31
CA PRO A 101 -13.01 1.24 -11.54
C PRO A 101 -13.94 1.25 -12.77
N ASN A 102 -13.68 2.17 -13.70
CA ASN A 102 -14.45 2.38 -14.92
C ASN A 102 -13.48 2.62 -16.09
N ARG A 103 -13.75 2.01 -17.26
CA ARG A 103 -12.95 2.18 -18.49
C ARG A 103 -12.84 3.65 -18.91
N LEU A 104 -13.91 4.43 -18.78
CA LEU A 104 -13.89 5.86 -19.11
C LEU A 104 -12.90 6.60 -18.20
N ARG A 105 -12.93 6.33 -16.89
CA ARG A 105 -12.03 6.95 -15.91
C ARG A 105 -10.58 6.55 -16.15
N ALA A 106 -10.33 5.29 -16.53
CA ALA A 106 -9.00 4.83 -16.90
C ALA A 106 -8.49 5.51 -18.18
N GLY A 107 -9.35 5.67 -19.19
CA GLY A 107 -9.02 6.41 -20.41
C GLY A 107 -8.70 7.88 -20.13
N LEU A 108 -9.53 8.57 -19.35
CA LEU A 108 -9.27 9.95 -18.92
C LEU A 108 -7.97 10.04 -18.12
N ALA A 109 -7.71 9.11 -17.20
CA ALA A 109 -6.48 9.10 -16.43
C ALA A 109 -5.25 8.92 -17.32
N ALA A 110 -5.30 8.07 -18.35
CA ALA A 110 -4.21 7.90 -19.31
C ALA A 110 -3.96 9.20 -20.12
N ILE A 111 -5.03 9.84 -20.60
CA ILE A 111 -4.93 11.11 -21.34
C ILE A 111 -4.33 12.21 -20.47
N PHE A 112 -4.83 12.40 -19.24
CA PHE A 112 -4.29 13.41 -18.33
C PHE A 112 -2.87 13.05 -17.86
N MET A 113 -2.55 11.79 -17.61
CA MET A 113 -1.20 11.39 -17.21
C MET A 113 -0.20 11.69 -18.32
N GLY A 114 -0.43 11.19 -19.53
CA GLY A 114 0.40 11.51 -20.69
C GLY A 114 0.45 13.02 -20.96
N GLY A 115 -0.72 13.69 -20.86
CA GLY A 115 -0.88 15.14 -20.92
C GLY A 115 0.07 15.89 -20.02
N GLY A 116 0.12 15.53 -18.74
CA GLY A 116 1.02 16.14 -17.76
C GLY A 116 2.48 15.88 -18.10
N ILE A 117 2.83 14.66 -18.50
CA ILE A 117 4.21 14.27 -18.84
C ILE A 117 4.71 15.06 -20.06
N PHE A 118 4.00 15.03 -21.20
CA PHE A 118 4.46 15.73 -22.40
C PHE A 118 4.35 17.25 -22.28
N SER A 119 3.32 17.77 -21.62
CA SER A 119 3.17 19.23 -21.44
C SER A 119 4.28 19.77 -20.55
N MET A 120 4.62 19.07 -19.47
CA MET A 120 5.75 19.44 -18.63
C MET A 120 7.05 19.40 -19.43
N HIS A 121 7.30 18.34 -20.21
CA HIS A 121 8.52 18.24 -21.00
C HIS A 121 8.66 19.40 -21.98
N TYR A 122 7.71 19.58 -22.90
CA TYR A 122 7.83 20.61 -23.93
C TYR A 122 7.82 22.03 -23.33
N LEU A 123 7.05 22.27 -22.27
CA LEU A 123 7.11 23.55 -21.56
C LEU A 123 8.46 23.74 -20.84
N GLY A 124 9.03 22.67 -20.30
CA GLY A 124 10.36 22.66 -19.69
C GLY A 124 11.46 22.91 -20.71
N MET A 125 11.30 22.45 -21.95
CA MET A 125 12.27 22.73 -23.01
C MET A 125 12.30 24.21 -23.41
N TYR A 126 11.17 24.92 -23.32
CA TYR A 126 11.15 26.40 -23.45
C TYR A 126 11.87 27.12 -22.31
N ALA A 127 12.27 26.43 -21.24
CA ALA A 127 13.13 27.01 -20.22
C ALA A 127 14.57 27.20 -20.71
N LEU A 128 15.03 26.45 -21.71
CA LEU A 128 16.36 26.66 -22.27
C LEU A 128 16.50 28.13 -22.74
N HIS A 129 17.58 28.79 -22.32
CA HIS A 129 17.72 30.24 -22.46
C HIS A 129 17.49 30.72 -23.90
N ALA A 130 16.95 31.94 -24.02
CA ALA A 130 16.51 32.56 -25.28
C ALA A 130 17.62 32.67 -26.35
N SER A 131 18.88 32.57 -25.96
CA SER A 131 20.04 32.45 -26.85
C SER A 131 20.06 31.11 -27.63
N THR A 132 19.09 30.23 -27.41
CA THR A 132 18.99 28.95 -28.10
C THR A 132 17.64 28.87 -28.81
N HIS A 133 17.70 28.72 -30.14
CA HIS A 133 16.52 28.41 -30.94
C HIS A 133 16.45 26.90 -31.10
N MET A 134 15.39 26.31 -30.58
CA MET A 134 15.18 24.86 -30.59
C MET A 134 14.09 24.51 -31.61
N THR A 135 14.42 23.60 -32.53
CA THR A 135 13.47 23.01 -33.46
C THR A 135 13.19 21.57 -33.07
N HIS A 136 11.97 21.12 -33.34
CA HIS A 136 11.56 19.74 -33.10
C HIS A 136 11.05 19.12 -34.40
N ASP A 137 11.52 17.92 -34.69
CA ASP A 137 10.94 17.08 -35.73
C ASP A 137 9.52 16.64 -35.31
N PRO A 138 8.48 16.98 -36.10
CA PRO A 138 7.10 16.61 -35.79
C PRO A 138 6.87 15.12 -35.58
N PHE A 139 7.64 14.25 -36.25
CA PHE A 139 7.52 12.80 -36.10
C PHE A 139 7.87 12.38 -34.67
N TYR A 140 9.00 12.85 -34.14
CA TYR A 140 9.44 12.55 -32.78
C TYR A 140 8.53 13.17 -31.73
N VAL A 141 7.93 14.33 -32.01
CA VAL A 141 6.92 14.95 -31.14
C VAL A 141 5.66 14.10 -31.04
N ILE A 142 5.13 13.64 -32.17
CA ILE A 142 3.94 12.77 -32.16
C ILE A 142 4.28 11.43 -31.51
N ALA A 143 5.43 10.85 -31.84
CA ALA A 143 5.87 9.58 -31.26
C ALA A 143 6.03 9.66 -29.74
N SER A 144 6.64 10.73 -29.21
CA SER A 144 6.80 10.94 -27.78
C SER A 144 5.43 11.07 -27.09
N ILE A 145 4.49 11.84 -27.66
CA ILE A 145 3.13 11.98 -27.12
C ILE A 145 2.41 10.62 -27.07
N VAL A 146 2.49 9.84 -28.14
CA VAL A 146 1.88 8.50 -28.22
C VAL A 146 2.49 7.57 -27.18
N ILE A 147 3.82 7.56 -27.02
CA ILE A 147 4.52 6.80 -25.99
C ILE A 147 4.07 7.25 -24.60
N GLY A 148 4.05 8.56 -24.34
CA GLY A 148 3.68 9.15 -23.06
C GLY A 148 2.26 8.76 -22.65
N VAL A 149 1.27 8.94 -23.52
CA VAL A 149 -0.14 8.58 -23.24
C VAL A 149 -0.33 7.06 -23.18
N GLY A 150 0.22 6.32 -24.14
CA GLY A 150 0.04 4.87 -24.24
C GLY A 150 0.70 4.12 -23.09
N ALA A 151 2.00 4.33 -22.88
CA ALA A 151 2.76 3.59 -21.87
C ALA A 151 2.38 3.99 -20.44
N SER A 152 2.11 5.28 -20.17
CA SER A 152 1.58 5.68 -18.85
C SER A 152 0.16 5.14 -18.62
N GLY A 153 -0.66 5.06 -19.67
CA GLY A 153 -1.96 4.39 -19.63
C GLY A 153 -1.86 2.92 -19.27
N ILE A 154 -0.88 2.19 -19.84
CA ILE A 154 -0.58 0.80 -19.48
C ILE A 154 -0.16 0.72 -18.00
N ALA A 155 0.73 1.58 -17.53
CA ALA A 155 1.12 1.60 -16.12
C ALA A 155 -0.08 1.80 -15.19
N LEU A 156 -0.98 2.74 -15.50
CA LEU A 156 -2.20 2.98 -14.73
C LEU A 156 -3.17 1.80 -14.81
N TRP A 157 -3.28 1.14 -15.96
CA TRP A 157 -4.09 -0.07 -16.11
C TRP A 157 -3.60 -1.19 -15.18
N PHE A 158 -2.30 -1.45 -15.12
CA PHE A 158 -1.73 -2.45 -14.21
C PHE A 158 -1.82 -2.04 -12.73
N GLY A 159 -1.78 -0.73 -12.45
CA GLY A 159 -1.86 -0.18 -11.10
C GLY A 159 -3.28 -0.08 -10.53
N PHE A 160 -4.31 0.05 -11.38
CA PHE A 160 -5.68 0.40 -10.93
C PHE A 160 -6.84 -0.25 -11.72
N GLY A 161 -6.54 -1.05 -12.75
CA GLY A 161 -7.53 -1.74 -13.58
C GLY A 161 -8.20 -2.94 -12.91
N LEU A 162 -9.03 -3.65 -13.67
CA LEU A 162 -9.85 -4.79 -13.20
C LEU A 162 -9.03 -6.03 -12.76
N GLY A 163 -7.75 -6.09 -13.13
CA GLY A 163 -6.78 -7.13 -12.72
C GLY A 163 -5.60 -6.53 -11.98
N VAL A 164 -5.86 -5.67 -10.99
CA VAL A 164 -4.84 -4.91 -10.27
C VAL A 164 -3.68 -5.80 -9.81
N ASN A 165 -2.44 -5.41 -10.12
CA ASN A 165 -1.30 -6.16 -9.65
C ASN A 165 -1.21 -6.04 -8.12
N ARG A 166 -0.96 -7.16 -7.43
CA ARG A 166 -0.73 -7.14 -5.97
C ARG A 166 0.45 -6.25 -5.60
N SER A 167 1.48 -6.23 -6.45
CA SER A 167 2.64 -5.35 -6.28
C SER A 167 2.50 -4.04 -7.06
N ILE A 168 2.88 -2.92 -6.44
CA ILE A 168 2.98 -1.62 -7.11
C ILE A 168 4.30 -1.48 -7.89
N LEU A 169 5.26 -2.41 -7.73
CA LEU A 169 6.56 -2.33 -8.40
C LEU A 169 6.45 -2.33 -9.93
N ILE A 170 5.68 -3.28 -10.49
CA ILE A 170 5.51 -3.42 -11.94
C ILE A 170 4.92 -2.15 -12.58
N PRO A 171 3.76 -1.62 -12.14
CA PRO A 171 3.24 -0.38 -12.72
C PRO A 171 4.18 0.82 -12.51
N SER A 172 4.99 0.83 -11.46
CA SER A 172 5.99 1.89 -11.22
C SER A 172 7.15 1.81 -12.21
N CYS A 173 7.65 0.61 -12.51
CA CYS A 173 8.65 0.42 -13.56
C CYS A 173 8.13 0.82 -14.93
N ILE A 174 6.90 0.42 -15.28
CA ILE A 174 6.27 0.79 -16.55
C ILE A 174 6.09 2.31 -16.64
N MET A 175 5.66 2.96 -15.54
CA MET A 175 5.51 4.41 -15.51
C MET A 175 6.85 5.12 -15.68
N ALA A 176 7.91 4.68 -14.98
CA ALA A 176 9.24 5.24 -15.13
C ALA A 176 9.76 5.12 -16.56
N LEU A 177 9.61 3.94 -17.16
CA LEU A 177 9.97 3.71 -18.56
C LEU A 177 9.11 4.54 -19.53
N ALA A 178 7.83 4.76 -19.24
CA ALA A 178 6.97 5.62 -20.06
C ALA A 178 7.47 7.07 -20.06
N ILE A 179 7.80 7.60 -18.88
CA ILE A 179 8.35 8.95 -18.70
C ILE A 179 9.69 9.04 -19.46
N SER A 180 10.61 8.09 -19.25
CA SER A 180 11.93 8.03 -19.89
C SER A 180 11.88 7.86 -21.39
N ALA A 181 11.08 6.92 -21.88
CA ALA A 181 10.94 6.70 -23.31
C ALA A 181 10.35 7.92 -24.01
N MET A 182 9.36 8.59 -23.41
CA MET A 182 8.82 9.83 -23.97
C MET A 182 9.91 10.90 -24.07
N HIS A 183 10.61 11.19 -22.96
CA HIS A 183 11.65 12.21 -22.91
C HIS A 183 12.76 11.97 -23.94
N TYR A 184 13.37 10.77 -23.93
CA TYR A 184 14.49 10.49 -24.84
C TYR A 184 14.05 10.39 -26.30
N THR A 185 12.80 10.02 -26.58
CA THR A 185 12.24 10.11 -27.94
C THR A 185 12.11 11.56 -28.38
N ALA A 186 11.57 12.43 -27.52
CA ALA A 186 11.44 13.86 -27.83
C ALA A 186 12.80 14.55 -28.02
N MET A 187 13.79 14.22 -27.18
CA MET A 187 15.16 14.72 -27.29
C MET A 187 15.87 14.23 -28.56
N ALA A 188 15.58 13.01 -29.02
CA ALA A 188 16.18 12.46 -30.24
C ALA A 188 15.78 13.25 -31.51
N GLY A 189 14.60 13.88 -31.51
CA GLY A 189 14.11 14.71 -32.60
C GLY A 189 14.34 16.21 -32.41
N MET A 190 15.20 16.61 -31.47
CA MET A 190 15.50 18.01 -31.18
C MET A 190 16.78 18.46 -31.89
N GLU A 191 16.74 19.63 -32.51
CA GLU A 191 17.93 20.34 -32.97
C GLU A 191 18.07 21.69 -32.26
N LEU A 192 19.29 22.03 -31.88
CA LEU A 192 19.60 23.24 -31.14
C LEU A 192 20.46 24.19 -31.99
N HIS A 193 19.96 25.40 -32.18
CA HIS A 193 20.65 26.46 -32.90
C HIS A 193 21.06 27.57 -31.93
N LEU A 194 22.36 27.67 -31.62
CA LEU A 194 22.91 28.69 -30.74
C LEU A 194 22.94 30.05 -31.43
N HIS A 195 22.33 31.06 -30.82
CA HIS A 195 22.36 32.46 -31.26
C HIS A 195 23.04 33.33 -30.19
N GLY A 196 24.02 34.14 -30.59
CA GLY A 196 24.80 35.01 -29.70
C GLY A 196 24.07 36.28 -29.23
N GLY A 197 22.81 36.16 -28.79
CA GLY A 197 22.03 37.26 -28.23
C GLY A 197 22.07 37.26 -26.69
N VAL A 198 22.42 38.39 -26.09
CA VAL A 198 22.31 38.61 -24.64
C VAL A 198 20.88 39.09 -24.35
N VAL A 199 20.09 38.25 -23.68
CA VAL A 199 18.76 38.62 -23.18
C VAL A 199 18.85 38.61 -21.66
N ASP A 200 18.57 39.75 -21.02
CA ASP A 200 18.66 39.91 -19.57
C ASP A 200 17.36 39.44 -18.91
N MET A 201 17.23 38.13 -18.70
CA MET A 201 16.07 37.49 -18.07
C MET A 201 16.54 36.59 -16.91
N PRO A 202 15.75 36.46 -15.82
CA PRO A 202 16.10 35.59 -14.71
C PRO A 202 16.27 34.12 -15.16
N ALA A 203 17.51 33.64 -15.09
CA ALA A 203 17.87 32.29 -15.47
C ALA A 203 18.67 31.58 -14.37
N LEU A 204 18.51 30.26 -14.29
CA LEU A 204 19.25 29.36 -13.44
C LEU A 204 20.45 28.85 -14.23
N SER A 205 21.65 28.99 -13.67
CA SER A 205 22.81 28.32 -14.26
C SER A 205 22.63 26.80 -14.19
N PRO A 206 23.26 26.03 -15.11
CA PRO A 206 23.24 24.56 -15.04
C PRO A 206 23.65 24.02 -13.66
N GLY A 207 24.63 24.68 -13.01
CA GLY A 207 25.07 24.32 -11.67
C GLY A 207 24.00 24.55 -10.60
N LEU A 208 23.32 25.70 -10.61
CA LEU A 208 22.23 25.98 -9.66
C LEU A 208 21.05 25.04 -9.89
N LEU A 209 20.67 24.80 -11.14
CA LEU A 209 19.64 23.84 -11.49
C LEU A 209 20.02 22.43 -11.01
N ALA A 210 21.26 21.99 -11.22
CA ALA A 210 21.74 20.69 -10.74
C ALA A 210 21.65 20.57 -9.21
N ILE A 211 21.94 21.64 -8.46
CA ILE A 211 21.75 21.68 -7.00
C ILE A 211 20.27 21.50 -6.64
N VAL A 212 19.38 22.28 -7.27
CA VAL A 212 17.93 22.19 -7.02
C VAL A 212 17.42 20.77 -7.32
N VAL A 213 17.77 20.23 -8.48
CA VAL A 213 17.39 18.88 -8.92
C VAL A 213 17.95 17.81 -7.96
N SER A 214 19.18 17.97 -7.46
CA SER A 214 19.78 17.06 -6.48
C SER A 214 19.05 17.08 -5.14
N VAL A 215 18.69 18.26 -4.63
CA VAL A 215 17.89 18.40 -3.41
C VAL A 215 16.53 17.74 -3.58
N VAL A 216 15.86 17.96 -4.72
CA VAL A 216 14.58 17.31 -5.00
C VAL A 216 14.72 15.79 -5.11
N ALA A 217 15.75 15.29 -5.81
CA ALA A 217 16.03 13.86 -5.92
C ALA A 217 16.30 13.21 -4.55
N PHE A 218 17.02 13.91 -3.66
CA PHE A 218 17.24 13.48 -2.28
C PHE A 218 15.92 13.39 -1.51
N VAL A 219 15.03 14.40 -1.62
CA VAL A 219 13.71 14.38 -1.01
C VAL A 219 12.85 13.23 -1.55
N VAL A 220 12.82 13.02 -2.86
CA VAL A 220 12.10 11.90 -3.49
C VAL A 220 12.64 10.56 -3.00
N SER A 221 13.95 10.41 -2.87
CA SER A 221 14.59 9.22 -2.31
C SER A 221 14.21 9.00 -0.84
N GLY A 222 14.21 10.06 -0.02
CA GLY A 222 13.78 10.00 1.37
C GLY A 222 12.32 9.57 1.51
N LEU A 223 11.42 10.16 0.70
CA LEU A 223 10.01 9.76 0.65
C LEU A 223 9.86 8.29 0.21
N PHE A 224 10.63 7.85 -0.79
CA PHE A 224 10.65 6.46 -1.23
C PHE A 224 11.07 5.51 -0.10
N LEU A 225 12.20 5.78 0.55
CA LEU A 225 12.66 4.98 1.69
C LEU A 225 11.63 4.95 2.82
N LEU A 226 10.99 6.09 3.14
CA LEU A 226 9.91 6.15 4.12
C LEU A 226 8.71 5.27 3.74
N THR A 227 8.38 5.14 2.45
CA THR A 227 7.33 4.21 2.02
C THR A 227 7.73 2.73 2.10
N LEU A 228 9.03 2.44 2.14
CA LEU A 228 9.55 1.07 2.34
C LEU A 228 9.65 0.70 3.82
N VAL A 229 9.73 1.68 4.72
CA VAL A 229 9.65 1.43 6.16
C VAL A 229 8.30 0.77 6.43
N PRO A 230 8.28 -0.49 6.90
CA PRO A 230 7.04 -1.09 7.35
C PRO A 230 6.53 -0.18 8.46
N VAL A 231 5.32 0.37 8.28
CA VAL A 231 4.56 0.80 9.44
C VAL A 231 4.26 -0.52 10.15
N GLN A 232 5.17 -0.97 11.01
CA GLN A 232 4.80 -1.86 12.09
C GLN A 232 3.54 -1.20 12.63
N ASN A 233 2.41 -1.90 12.56
CA ASN A 233 1.29 -1.53 13.39
C ASN A 233 1.89 -1.43 14.79
N ARG A 234 2.17 -0.21 15.27
CA ARG A 234 2.76 -0.01 16.60
C ARG A 234 1.75 -0.40 17.68
N ILE A 235 0.53 -0.73 17.27
CA ILE A 235 -0.48 -1.44 18.04
C ILE A 235 -0.07 -2.90 18.29
N GLU A 236 0.66 -3.56 17.39
CA GLU A 236 1.17 -4.92 17.59
C GLU A 236 2.49 -4.94 18.37
N ALA A 237 3.39 -3.96 18.19
CA ALA A 237 4.68 -3.92 18.90
C ALA A 237 4.55 -3.49 20.37
N GLU A 238 3.59 -2.63 20.71
CA GLU A 238 3.28 -2.31 22.11
C GLU A 238 2.50 -3.45 22.80
N THR A 239 1.90 -4.38 22.04
CA THR A 239 1.38 -5.66 22.55
C THR A 239 2.38 -6.83 22.48
N ALA A 240 3.43 -6.75 21.65
CA ALA A 240 4.39 -7.83 21.43
C ALA A 240 5.63 -7.74 22.32
N VAL A 241 5.88 -6.61 22.99
CA VAL A 241 6.87 -6.56 24.09
C VAL A 241 6.40 -7.36 25.31
N GLU A 242 5.13 -7.80 25.35
CA GLU A 242 4.59 -8.65 26.42
C GLU A 242 4.22 -10.08 25.96
N ALA A 243 4.81 -10.59 24.89
CA ALA A 243 4.67 -12.00 24.53
C ALA A 243 6.00 -12.61 24.02
N PRO A 244 6.60 -13.59 24.73
CA PRO A 244 7.85 -14.21 24.28
C PRO A 244 7.65 -15.01 22.97
N PRO A 245 8.65 -15.02 22.06
CA PRO A 245 8.51 -15.56 20.72
C PRO A 245 8.63 -17.09 20.68
N MET A 246 7.58 -17.73 20.20
CA MET A 246 7.38 -19.18 20.19
C MET A 246 7.78 -19.90 18.88
N ALA A 247 8.54 -19.25 18.01
CA ALA A 247 8.69 -19.68 16.61
C ALA A 247 10.12 -20.08 16.23
N GLN A 248 10.86 -20.76 17.12
CA GLN A 248 12.19 -21.31 16.78
C GLN A 248 12.27 -22.84 16.71
N LEU A 249 11.15 -23.57 16.76
CA LEU A 249 11.19 -25.05 16.72
C LEU A 249 10.17 -25.62 15.74
N LEU A 250 10.34 -25.34 14.44
CA LEU A 250 9.71 -26.13 13.37
C LEU A 250 10.77 -26.64 12.41
N THR A 251 11.60 -27.56 12.90
CA THR A 251 12.14 -28.64 12.08
C THR A 251 11.23 -29.85 12.30
N VAL A 252 10.51 -30.23 11.25
CA VAL A 252 9.61 -31.39 11.23
C VAL A 252 10.41 -32.62 10.79
N PRO A 253 10.50 -33.71 11.57
CA PRO A 253 10.71 -35.04 11.02
C PRO A 253 9.35 -35.71 10.74
N ALA A 254 9.29 -36.42 9.62
CA ALA A 254 8.14 -37.16 9.10
C ALA A 254 7.55 -38.20 10.10
N PRO A 255 6.28 -38.63 9.92
CA PRO A 255 5.59 -39.49 10.89
C PRO A 255 6.12 -40.93 10.87
N ILE A 256 6.37 -41.49 12.06
CA ILE A 256 6.67 -42.92 12.27
C ILE A 256 5.34 -43.67 12.51
N PRO A 257 5.12 -44.88 11.96
CA PRO A 257 3.85 -45.58 12.05
C PRO A 257 3.60 -46.20 13.42
N ALA A 258 2.32 -46.27 13.78
CA ALA A 258 1.79 -46.82 15.02
C ALA A 258 2.21 -48.28 15.28
N LYS A 259 2.47 -48.60 16.55
CA LYS A 259 2.33 -49.95 17.10
C LYS A 259 1.68 -49.91 18.47
N ASP A 260 0.63 -50.72 18.60
CA ASP A 260 -0.05 -51.15 19.82
C ASP A 260 0.93 -51.70 20.85
N HIS A 261 0.63 -51.46 22.15
CA HIS A 261 0.60 -52.49 23.19
C HIS A 261 -0.12 -51.99 24.45
N GLY A 262 -1.25 -52.64 24.77
CA GLY A 262 -1.44 -53.40 26.01
C GLY A 262 -1.50 -52.69 27.38
N SER A 263 -2.73 -52.42 27.82
CA SER A 263 -3.33 -52.65 29.16
C SER A 263 -2.56 -52.33 30.46
N GLY A 264 -3.18 -51.50 31.30
CA GLY A 264 -2.99 -51.50 32.76
C GLY A 264 -3.82 -50.42 33.45
N HIS A 265 -4.81 -50.84 34.24
CA HIS A 265 -5.84 -50.01 34.88
C HIS A 265 -5.30 -48.98 35.89
N VAL A 266 -5.89 -47.78 35.90
CA VAL A 266 -6.45 -47.15 37.11
C VAL A 266 -7.74 -46.42 36.72
N ALA A 267 -8.86 -46.87 37.28
CA ALA A 267 -10.15 -46.19 37.18
C ALA A 267 -10.34 -45.25 38.39
N SER A 268 -10.56 -43.97 38.13
CA SER A 268 -11.24 -43.02 39.02
C SER A 268 -12.04 -42.05 38.14
N GLN A 269 -13.31 -42.34 37.90
CA GLN A 269 -14.47 -41.68 38.53
C GLN A 269 -14.70 -40.21 38.11
N HIS A 270 -15.61 -40.04 37.14
CA HIS A 270 -16.67 -39.03 37.02
C HIS A 270 -16.38 -37.54 37.31
N ALA A 271 -16.20 -36.75 36.25
CA ALA A 271 -17.15 -35.73 35.79
C ALA A 271 -16.69 -35.20 34.42
N THR A 272 -17.64 -34.80 33.58
CA THR A 272 -17.50 -34.44 32.15
C THR A 272 -16.65 -33.19 31.90
N GLN A 273 -15.34 -33.26 32.14
CA GLN A 273 -14.41 -32.18 31.83
C GLN A 273 -13.95 -32.34 30.38
N ARG A 274 -14.76 -31.81 29.45
CA ARG A 274 -14.37 -31.73 28.04
C ARG A 274 -13.23 -30.73 27.94
N SER A 275 -12.07 -31.17 27.46
CA SER A 275 -10.92 -30.34 27.18
C SER A 275 -10.70 -30.20 25.68
N LEU A 276 -10.13 -29.06 25.27
CA LEU A 276 -9.77 -28.79 23.89
C LEU A 276 -8.25 -28.92 23.72
N PRO A 277 -7.77 -29.56 22.64
CA PRO A 277 -6.35 -29.67 22.38
C PRO A 277 -5.80 -28.28 22.04
N VAL A 278 -4.78 -27.85 22.77
CA VAL A 278 -4.09 -26.60 22.50
C VAL A 278 -2.59 -26.82 22.38
N GLU A 279 -1.93 -25.99 21.59
CA GLU A 279 -0.48 -26.02 21.46
C GLU A 279 0.10 -24.70 21.98
N LYS A 280 1.09 -24.83 22.87
CA LYS A 280 1.93 -23.76 23.39
C LYS A 280 3.29 -24.35 23.67
N ASP A 281 4.36 -23.67 23.32
CA ASP A 281 5.71 -24.19 23.55
C ASP A 281 6.16 -25.25 22.52
N GLY A 282 5.35 -25.56 21.49
CA GLY A 282 5.46 -26.82 20.74
C GLY A 282 4.99 -28.05 21.54
N ARG A 283 4.38 -27.84 22.72
CA ARG A 283 3.79 -28.88 23.56
C ARG A 283 2.28 -28.91 23.36
N ARG A 284 1.74 -30.12 23.18
CA ARG A 284 0.30 -30.36 23.19
C ARG A 284 -0.20 -30.39 24.63
N LEU A 285 -1.03 -29.42 24.95
CA LEU A 285 -1.70 -29.27 26.23
C LEU A 285 -3.21 -29.44 26.02
N GLN A 286 -3.93 -29.60 27.12
CA GLN A 286 -5.38 -29.69 27.13
C GLN A 286 -5.92 -28.47 27.88
N LEU A 287 -6.68 -27.61 27.19
CA LEU A 287 -7.36 -26.49 27.81
C LEU A 287 -8.74 -26.94 28.28
N ASP A 288 -9.00 -26.78 29.58
CA ASP A 288 -10.33 -27.02 30.14
C ASP A 288 -11.34 -26.00 29.58
N ILE A 289 -12.45 -26.50 29.02
CA ILE A 289 -13.52 -25.66 28.46
C ILE A 289 -14.11 -24.73 29.52
N ALA A 290 -14.10 -25.10 30.81
CA ALA A 290 -14.60 -24.23 31.88
C ALA A 290 -13.81 -22.91 32.01
N ARG A 291 -12.55 -22.87 31.57
CA ARG A 291 -11.71 -21.66 31.55
C ARG A 291 -11.93 -20.81 30.29
N LEU A 292 -12.61 -21.35 29.29
CA LEU A 292 -12.74 -20.70 27.99
C LEU A 292 -13.71 -19.52 28.05
N VAL A 293 -13.22 -18.36 27.61
CA VAL A 293 -13.97 -17.10 27.51
C VAL A 293 -14.45 -16.88 26.08
N ALA A 294 -13.61 -17.13 25.08
CA ALA A 294 -13.97 -16.94 23.68
C ALA A 294 -13.17 -17.82 22.71
N VAL A 295 -13.68 -17.97 21.49
CA VAL A 295 -13.05 -18.68 20.37
C VAL A 295 -13.08 -17.80 19.13
N GLN A 296 -11.94 -17.70 18.44
CA GLN A 296 -11.80 -17.00 17.17
C GLN A 296 -11.32 -17.96 16.07
N ALA A 297 -12.02 -17.97 14.93
CA ALA A 297 -11.58 -18.72 13.75
C ALA A 297 -10.47 -18.00 12.98
N GLN A 298 -9.44 -18.74 12.57
CA GLN A 298 -8.38 -18.29 11.66
C GLN A 298 -8.20 -19.33 10.54
N ALA A 299 -8.97 -19.16 9.46
CA ALA A 299 -9.01 -20.08 8.32
C ALA A 299 -9.28 -21.56 8.69
N HIS A 300 -8.24 -22.37 8.90
CA HIS A 300 -8.32 -23.81 9.17
C HIS A 300 -8.08 -24.20 10.63
N TYR A 301 -7.77 -23.24 11.51
CA TYR A 301 -7.55 -23.46 12.94
C TYR A 301 -8.29 -22.42 13.78
N THR A 302 -8.21 -22.55 15.10
CA THR A 302 -8.87 -21.63 16.04
C THR A 302 -7.91 -21.12 17.10
N SER A 303 -8.21 -19.93 17.60
CA SER A 303 -7.58 -19.37 18.80
C SER A 303 -8.58 -19.42 19.94
N LEU A 304 -8.20 -20.07 21.04
CA LEU A 304 -8.99 -20.19 22.27
C LEU A 304 -8.49 -19.16 23.27
N PHE A 305 -9.40 -18.39 23.85
CA PHE A 305 -9.09 -17.36 24.82
C PHE A 305 -9.63 -17.74 26.19
N ASP A 306 -8.77 -17.84 27.21
CA ASP A 306 -9.15 -18.25 28.57
C ASP A 306 -9.28 -17.07 29.57
N GLY A 307 -9.16 -15.84 29.08
CA GLY A 307 -9.20 -14.62 29.88
C GLY A 307 -7.83 -14.04 30.25
N GLU A 308 -6.76 -14.83 30.14
CA GLU A 308 -5.39 -14.44 30.47
C GLU A 308 -4.39 -14.75 29.35
N THR A 309 -4.70 -15.69 28.47
CA THR A 309 -3.81 -16.16 27.40
C THR A 309 -4.62 -16.56 26.17
N ILE A 310 -4.01 -16.41 25.00
CA ILE A 310 -4.52 -16.94 23.74
C ILE A 310 -3.79 -18.24 23.43
N TRP A 311 -4.55 -19.30 23.23
CA TRP A 311 -4.06 -20.65 22.95
C TRP A 311 -4.31 -20.99 21.48
N PHE A 312 -3.32 -21.55 20.80
CA PHE A 312 -3.53 -22.13 19.48
C PHE A 312 -4.26 -23.46 19.60
N CYS A 313 -5.34 -23.65 18.84
CA CYS A 313 -6.05 -24.92 18.74
C CYS A 313 -6.07 -25.35 17.26
N PRO A 314 -5.59 -26.55 16.93
CA PRO A 314 -5.52 -27.01 15.54
C PRO A 314 -6.89 -27.33 14.94
N LEU A 315 -7.96 -27.36 15.76
CA LEU A 315 -9.30 -27.70 15.32
C LEU A 315 -9.97 -26.51 14.63
N PRO A 316 -10.75 -26.75 13.56
CA PRO A 316 -11.58 -25.72 12.95
C PRO A 316 -12.74 -25.33 13.87
N ILE A 317 -13.29 -24.12 13.65
CA ILE A 317 -14.33 -23.55 14.53
C ILE A 317 -15.58 -24.43 14.65
N SER A 318 -15.93 -25.21 13.64
CA SER A 318 -17.07 -26.14 13.67
C SER A 318 -16.85 -27.32 14.63
N GLU A 319 -15.62 -27.82 14.72
CA GLU A 319 -15.28 -28.91 15.63
C GLU A 319 -15.19 -28.42 17.08
N VAL A 320 -14.63 -27.22 17.27
CA VAL A 320 -14.65 -26.56 18.58
C VAL A 320 -16.09 -26.28 19.00
N GLU A 321 -16.94 -25.74 18.13
CA GLU A 321 -18.37 -25.49 18.43
C GLU A 321 -19.11 -26.76 18.86
N ALA A 322 -18.83 -27.90 18.23
CA ALA A 322 -19.46 -29.19 18.58
C ALA A 322 -19.03 -29.72 19.97
N ALA A 323 -17.85 -29.33 20.46
CA ALA A 323 -17.37 -29.73 21.77
C ALA A 323 -17.96 -28.88 22.92
N LEU A 324 -18.40 -27.66 22.62
CA LEU A 324 -18.90 -26.68 23.59
C LEU A 324 -20.36 -26.92 23.97
N ASP A 325 -20.72 -26.54 25.20
CA ASP A 325 -22.11 -26.54 25.65
C ASP A 325 -22.86 -25.35 25.00
N PRO A 326 -23.93 -25.60 24.20
CA PRO A 326 -24.70 -24.53 23.55
C PRO A 326 -25.47 -23.65 24.53
N MET A 327 -25.65 -24.08 25.79
CA MET A 327 -26.22 -23.24 26.85
C MET A 327 -25.21 -22.28 27.45
N VAL A 328 -23.90 -22.53 27.34
CA VAL A 328 -22.86 -21.65 27.90
C VAL A 328 -22.18 -20.85 26.80
N PHE A 329 -21.95 -21.45 25.64
CA PHE A 329 -21.23 -20.85 24.52
C PHE A 329 -22.18 -20.58 23.35
N ALA A 330 -22.07 -19.38 22.78
CA ALA A 330 -22.85 -19.00 21.62
C ALA A 330 -22.00 -18.42 20.50
N ARG A 331 -22.26 -18.89 19.28
CA ARG A 331 -21.68 -18.33 18.06
C ARG A 331 -22.38 -17.03 17.68
N VAL A 332 -21.74 -15.92 18.01
CA VAL A 332 -22.25 -14.56 17.76
C VAL A 332 -21.88 -14.03 16.37
N HIS A 333 -20.82 -14.56 15.76
CA HIS A 333 -20.38 -14.25 14.41
C HIS A 333 -19.87 -15.49 13.68
N ARG A 334 -19.78 -15.44 12.34
CA ARG A 334 -19.24 -16.56 11.54
C ARG A 334 -17.84 -17.02 11.98
N SER A 335 -17.10 -16.16 12.67
CA SER A 335 -15.75 -16.45 13.16
C SER A 335 -15.59 -16.34 14.68
N HIS A 336 -16.66 -16.11 15.45
CA HIS A 336 -16.55 -15.89 16.90
C HIS A 336 -17.60 -16.67 17.69
N ILE A 337 -17.14 -17.37 18.72
CA ILE A 337 -17.96 -18.01 19.77
C ILE A 337 -17.57 -17.37 21.10
N VAL A 338 -18.55 -17.03 21.93
CA VAL A 338 -18.31 -16.38 23.22
C VAL A 338 -19.01 -17.14 24.34
N ASN A 339 -18.41 -17.11 25.53
CA ASN A 339 -19.02 -17.60 26.76
C ASN A 339 -20.02 -16.57 27.28
N LEU A 340 -21.30 -16.92 27.31
CA LEU A 340 -22.39 -16.01 27.67
C LEU A 340 -22.32 -15.55 29.13
N ASP A 341 -21.76 -16.36 30.03
CA ASP A 341 -21.64 -16.04 31.46
C ASP A 341 -20.46 -15.09 31.74
N ARG A 342 -19.60 -14.87 30.74
CA ARG A 342 -18.43 -13.96 30.82
C ARG A 342 -18.62 -12.69 30.01
N VAL A 343 -19.85 -12.32 29.65
CA VAL A 343 -20.13 -11.06 28.94
C VAL A 343 -20.17 -9.89 29.92
N ALA A 344 -19.28 -8.90 29.75
CA ALA A 344 -19.24 -7.70 30.59
C ALA A 344 -20.20 -6.61 30.10
N SER A 345 -20.25 -6.38 28.78
CA SER A 345 -21.17 -5.39 28.19
C SER A 345 -21.37 -5.63 26.70
N VAL A 346 -22.50 -5.13 26.18
CA VAL A 346 -22.78 -5.09 24.73
C VAL A 346 -22.87 -3.63 24.30
N ARG A 347 -22.01 -3.22 23.37
CA ARG A 347 -21.96 -1.85 22.85
C ARG A 347 -22.39 -1.81 21.39
N ARG A 348 -23.15 -0.78 21.01
CA ARG A 348 -23.48 -0.50 19.61
C ARG A 348 -22.31 0.19 18.94
N ALA A 349 -21.76 -0.42 17.89
CA ALA A 349 -20.87 0.27 16.94
C ALA A 349 -21.61 0.49 15.61
N ALA A 350 -21.12 1.42 14.78
CA ALA A 350 -21.84 1.95 13.62
C ALA A 350 -22.32 0.88 12.61
N ASP A 351 -21.61 -0.25 12.48
CA ASP A 351 -21.94 -1.32 11.51
C ASP A 351 -22.27 -2.69 12.12
N SER A 352 -21.88 -2.95 13.36
CA SER A 352 -22.11 -4.22 14.10
C SER A 352 -22.10 -3.97 15.60
N ASP A 353 -22.92 -4.71 16.36
CA ASP A 353 -22.84 -4.68 17.82
C ASP A 353 -21.57 -5.43 18.26
N VAL A 354 -20.93 -4.98 19.33
CA VAL A 354 -19.69 -5.55 19.87
C VAL A 354 -19.95 -6.02 21.29
N VAL A 355 -19.58 -7.27 21.58
CA VAL A 355 -19.65 -7.87 22.91
C VAL A 355 -18.26 -7.77 23.54
N ALA A 356 -18.18 -7.13 24.70
CA ALA A 356 -16.97 -7.08 25.50
C ALA A 356 -17.03 -8.15 26.59
N MET A 357 -15.96 -8.93 26.73
CA MET A 357 -15.87 -10.03 27.69
C MET A 357 -15.24 -9.56 29.02
N ALA A 358 -15.71 -10.12 30.13
CA ALA A 358 -15.13 -9.98 31.45
C ALA A 358 -13.88 -10.87 31.54
N ALA A 359 -12.71 -10.29 31.25
CA ALA A 359 -11.42 -10.96 31.24
C ALA A 359 -10.30 -9.99 31.66
N LYS A 360 -9.16 -10.52 32.13
CA LYS A 360 -7.98 -9.70 32.48
C LYS A 360 -7.38 -9.05 31.23
N ILE A 361 -7.35 -9.79 30.11
CA ILE A 361 -7.02 -9.22 28.80
C ILE A 361 -8.33 -8.79 28.11
N PRO A 362 -8.48 -7.53 27.68
CA PRO A 362 -9.69 -7.06 27.01
C PRO A 362 -9.93 -7.84 25.71
N TYR A 363 -11.08 -8.53 25.62
CA TYR A 363 -11.50 -9.22 24.41
C TYR A 363 -12.86 -8.70 23.94
N GLN A 364 -12.94 -8.38 22.65
CA GLN A 364 -14.15 -7.87 22.00
C GLN A 364 -14.50 -8.72 20.78
N ALA A 365 -15.74 -9.19 20.71
CA ALA A 365 -16.25 -9.99 19.59
C ALA A 365 -17.35 -9.23 18.83
N PRO A 366 -17.29 -9.15 17.49
CA PRO A 366 -18.40 -8.62 16.70
C PRO A 366 -19.61 -9.56 16.75
N VAL A 367 -20.82 -9.01 16.68
CA VAL A 367 -22.08 -9.75 16.62
C VAL A 367 -22.72 -9.58 15.25
N SER A 368 -23.07 -10.69 14.62
CA SER A 368 -23.77 -10.72 13.35
C SER A 368 -25.18 -10.11 13.45
N ARG A 369 -25.63 -9.44 12.39
CA ARG A 369 -26.90 -8.70 12.39
C ARG A 369 -28.11 -9.58 12.75
N SER A 370 -28.09 -10.86 12.34
CA SER A 370 -29.13 -11.86 12.58
C SER A 370 -29.14 -12.42 14.01
N ARG A 371 -28.01 -12.35 14.74
CA ARG A 371 -27.91 -12.87 16.13
C ARG A 371 -28.12 -11.81 17.20
N ARG A 372 -28.29 -10.53 16.83
CA ARG A 372 -28.42 -9.40 17.76
C ARG A 372 -29.60 -9.53 18.73
N SER A 373 -30.81 -9.71 18.20
CA SER A 373 -32.03 -9.81 19.01
C SER A 373 -31.99 -11.03 19.95
N TRP A 374 -31.52 -12.16 19.42
CA TRP A 374 -31.37 -13.40 20.18
C TRP A 374 -30.36 -13.26 21.32
N LEU A 375 -29.18 -12.68 21.06
CA LEU A 375 -28.15 -12.50 22.09
C LEU A 375 -28.64 -11.58 23.21
N LYS A 376 -29.35 -10.50 22.88
CA LYS A 376 -29.92 -9.61 23.87
C LYS A 376 -30.93 -10.33 24.78
N GLN A 377 -31.86 -11.10 24.21
CA GLN A 377 -32.82 -11.90 24.98
C GLN A 377 -32.13 -12.91 25.91
N GLN A 378 -31.04 -13.54 25.45
CA GLN A 378 -30.26 -14.50 26.22
C GLN A 378 -29.51 -13.88 27.39
N LEU A 379 -29.02 -12.65 27.25
CA LEU A 379 -28.36 -11.92 28.33
C LEU A 379 -29.39 -11.36 29.32
N ASP A 380 -30.52 -10.83 28.83
CA ASP A 380 -31.61 -10.31 29.67
C ASP A 380 -32.23 -11.43 30.54
N ALA A 381 -32.41 -12.63 29.98
CA ALA A 381 -32.89 -13.80 30.72
C ALA A 381 -31.92 -14.27 31.81
N ARG A 382 -30.61 -14.19 31.57
CA ARG A 382 -29.57 -14.53 32.56
C ARG A 382 -29.45 -13.48 33.66
N ALA A 383 -29.53 -12.19 33.31
CA ALA A 383 -29.52 -11.10 34.28
C ALA A 383 -30.74 -11.12 35.22
N SER A 384 -31.84 -11.75 34.78
CA SER A 384 -33.05 -11.94 35.60
C SER A 384 -33.00 -13.21 36.47
N ALA A 385 -32.04 -14.10 36.22
CA ALA A 385 -31.87 -15.39 36.91
C ALA A 385 -30.67 -15.42 37.88
N ALA A 386 -29.80 -14.39 37.82
CA ALA A 386 -28.70 -14.13 38.76
C ALA A 386 -29.15 -13.12 39.81
#